data_AF-A0A7K5LS68-F1
#
_entry.id   AF-A0A7K5LS68-F1
#
_cell.length_a   1.000
_cell.length_b   1.000
_cell.length_c   1.000
_cell.angle_alpha   90.00
_cell.angle_beta   90.00
_cell.angle_gamma   90.00
#
_symmetry.space_group_name_H-M   'P 1'
#
loop_
_entity.id
_entity.type
_entity.pdbx_description
1 polymer ?
#
loop_
_entity_poly.entity_id
_entity_poly.type
_entity_poly.pdbx_seq_one_letter_code
_entity_poly.pdbx_strand_id
1 'polypeptide(L)'
;QRFHVGVALPRPLQEGDAICLELTLGPNPQVAKGTHVLVPLGGSSATGWTAELDEGVAEPLVGVAGSDHALWVGLQAPPTAPIGRYRLSVRTRGPGGEFAAPFESDNDIVVLFNPWC
;
A
#
# COMPACT_ATOMS: atom_id res chain seq x y z
N GLN A 1 7.37 -9.41 8.50
CA GLN A 1 8.52 -8.86 7.74
C GLN A 1 8.08 -7.59 7.03
N ARG A 2 8.90 -6.53 7.05
CA ARG A 2 8.64 -5.24 6.40
C ARG A 2 9.23 -5.23 4.98
N PHE A 3 8.56 -4.55 4.05
CA PHE A 3 9.04 -4.26 2.70
C PHE A 3 8.61 -2.84 2.30
N HIS A 4 9.23 -2.27 1.27
CA HIS A 4 9.00 -0.87 0.88
C HIS A 4 8.29 -0.78 -0.46
N VAL A 5 7.32 0.12 -0.55
CA VAL A 5 6.56 0.43 -1.77
C VAL A 5 6.70 1.92 -2.05
N GLY A 6 7.09 2.27 -3.27
CA GLY A 6 7.12 3.65 -3.70
C GLY A 6 5.77 4.07 -4.31
N VAL A 7 5.29 5.24 -3.92
CA VAL A 7 4.03 5.84 -4.38
C VAL A 7 4.35 7.16 -5.04
N ALA A 8 4.06 7.27 -6.34
CA ALA A 8 4.17 8.52 -7.08
C ALA A 8 2.90 9.34 -6.91
N LEU A 9 3.04 10.62 -6.56
CA LEU A 9 1.94 11.53 -6.34
C LEU A 9 1.99 12.70 -7.35
N PRO A 10 0.86 13.21 -7.83
CA PRO A 10 0.84 14.34 -8.76
C PRO A 10 1.31 15.66 -8.12
N ARG A 11 1.39 15.71 -6.79
CA ARG A 11 1.85 16.84 -5.98
C ARG A 11 2.42 16.33 -4.65
N PRO A 12 3.18 17.13 -3.90
CA PRO A 12 3.61 16.76 -2.55
C PRO A 12 2.41 16.48 -1.63
N LEU A 13 2.61 15.56 -0.68
CA LEU A 13 1.64 15.28 0.39
C LEU A 13 1.51 16.51 1.29
N GLN A 14 0.27 16.96 1.54
CA GLN A 14 -0.03 18.12 2.37
C GLN A 14 -0.71 17.71 3.68
N GLU A 15 -0.69 18.61 4.66
CA GLU A 15 -1.46 18.44 5.89
C GLU A 15 -2.97 18.35 5.58
N GLY A 16 -3.63 17.31 6.10
CA GLY A 16 -5.03 17.01 5.82
C GLY A 16 -5.27 16.04 4.65
N ASP A 17 -4.25 15.72 3.85
CA ASP A 17 -4.32 14.60 2.93
C ASP A 17 -4.25 13.27 3.70
N ALA A 18 -4.96 12.26 3.22
CA ALA A 18 -4.87 10.90 3.71
C ALA A 18 -4.53 9.94 2.57
N ILE A 19 -3.64 8.99 2.86
CA ILE A 19 -3.28 7.89 1.96
C ILE A 19 -3.67 6.58 2.64
N CYS A 20 -4.23 5.65 1.87
CA CYS A 20 -4.54 4.29 2.31
C CYS A 20 -4.12 3.30 1.23
N LEU A 21 -3.29 2.33 1.60
CA LEU A 21 -2.92 1.21 0.73
C LEU A 21 -4.03 0.17 0.79
N GLU A 22 -4.50 -0.25 -0.36
CA GLU A 22 -5.56 -1.25 -0.52
C GLU A 22 -4.98 -2.53 -1.13
N LEU A 23 -5.08 -3.64 -0.40
CA LEU A 23 -4.68 -4.96 -0.88
C LEU A 23 -5.88 -5.89 -0.98
N THR A 24 -6.04 -6.54 -2.12
CA THR A 24 -7.14 -7.50 -2.35
C THR A 24 -6.61 -8.86 -2.80
N LEU A 25 -7.18 -9.93 -2.25
CA LEU A 25 -6.80 -11.32 -2.55
C LEU A 25 -8.02 -12.12 -3.02
N GLY A 26 -7.88 -12.74 -4.19
CA GLY A 26 -8.91 -13.59 -4.78
C GLY A 26 -10.09 -12.81 -5.38
N PRO A 27 -11.11 -13.53 -5.88
CA PRO A 27 -12.21 -12.91 -6.64
C PRO A 27 -13.24 -12.17 -5.76
N ASN A 28 -13.34 -12.53 -4.48
CA ASN A 28 -14.32 -11.97 -3.54
C ASN A 28 -13.62 -11.50 -2.25
N PRO A 29 -12.85 -10.40 -2.30
CA PRO A 29 -12.09 -9.91 -1.15
C PRO A 29 -13.02 -9.40 -0.04
N GLN A 30 -12.71 -9.72 1.22
CA GLN A 30 -13.50 -9.33 2.39
C GLN A 30 -12.60 -9.00 3.59
N VAL A 31 -12.91 -7.89 4.28
CA VAL A 31 -12.14 -7.42 5.44
C VAL A 31 -12.17 -8.45 6.56
N ALA A 32 -13.35 -8.99 6.87
CA ALA A 32 -13.54 -10.00 7.92
C ALA A 32 -12.78 -11.32 7.66
N LYS A 33 -12.30 -11.55 6.43
CA LYS A 33 -11.53 -12.74 6.04
C LYS A 33 -10.05 -12.46 5.81
N GLY A 34 -9.61 -11.21 6.02
CA GLY A 34 -8.23 -10.81 5.74
C GLY A 34 -7.88 -10.72 4.25
N THR A 35 -8.84 -10.89 3.35
CA THR A 35 -8.63 -10.86 1.89
C THR A 35 -8.92 -9.50 1.26
N HIS A 36 -9.45 -8.55 2.03
CA HIS A 36 -9.50 -7.13 1.70
C HIS A 36 -8.84 -6.35 2.83
N VAL A 37 -7.75 -5.67 2.52
CA VAL A 37 -6.92 -4.98 3.50
C VAL A 37 -6.87 -3.50 3.13
N LEU A 38 -7.20 -2.65 4.09
CA LEU A 38 -7.09 -1.20 3.98
C LEU A 38 -6.12 -0.73 5.06
N VAL A 39 -4.95 -0.26 4.66
CA VAL A 39 -3.87 0.16 5.56
C VAL A 39 -3.69 1.67 5.43
N PRO A 40 -4.17 2.50 6.37
CA PRO A 40 -3.89 3.93 6.34
C PRO A 40 -2.39 4.18 6.55
N LEU A 41 -1.83 5.15 5.83
CA LEU A 41 -0.46 5.60 6.04
C LEU A 41 -0.32 6.18 7.46
N GLY A 42 0.68 5.72 8.22
CA GLY A 42 0.88 6.08 9.63
C GLY A 42 0.00 5.29 10.60
N GLY A 43 -0.62 4.18 10.17
CA GLY A 43 -1.53 3.41 11.01
C GLY A 43 -1.55 1.91 10.70
N SER A 44 -2.58 1.24 11.21
CA SER A 44 -2.79 -0.20 11.07
C SER A 44 -4.17 -0.52 10.48
N SER A 45 -4.25 -1.65 9.79
CA SER A 45 -5.51 -2.22 9.32
C SER A 45 -6.17 -3.07 10.41
N ALA A 46 -7.47 -3.32 10.25
CA ALA A 46 -8.20 -4.29 11.07
C ALA A 46 -7.64 -5.73 10.97
N THR A 47 -6.83 -6.02 9.95
CA THR A 47 -6.24 -7.33 9.69
C THR A 47 -4.80 -7.43 10.21
N GLY A 48 -4.26 -6.38 10.84
CA GLY A 48 -2.93 -6.37 11.46
C GLY A 48 -1.79 -5.93 10.54
N TRP A 49 -2.09 -5.46 9.33
CA TRP A 49 -1.08 -4.82 8.47
C TRP A 49 -0.78 -3.42 8.97
N THR A 50 0.45 -2.95 8.83
CA THR A 50 0.85 -1.58 9.18
C THR A 50 1.56 -0.90 8.02
N ALA A 51 1.37 0.41 7.89
CA ALA A 51 2.02 1.23 6.89
C ALA A 51 2.60 2.48 7.53
N GLU A 52 3.87 2.75 7.28
CA GLU A 52 4.58 3.91 7.81
C GLU A 52 5.37 4.61 6.70
N LEU A 53 5.48 5.93 6.81
CA LEU A 53 6.34 6.70 5.93
C LEU A 53 7.79 6.25 6.13
N ASP A 54 8.51 6.06 5.03
CA ASP A 54 9.92 5.70 5.04
C ASP A 54 10.74 6.85 4.45
N GLU A 55 11.22 7.73 5.31
CA GLU A 55 12.04 8.89 4.92
C GLU A 55 13.48 8.50 4.52
N GLY A 56 13.89 7.26 4.79
CA GLY A 56 15.25 6.78 4.55
C GLY A 56 15.49 6.18 3.17
N VAL A 57 14.43 5.91 2.39
CA VAL A 57 14.55 5.35 1.04
C VAL A 57 14.57 6.50 0.04
N ALA A 58 15.75 6.79 -0.51
CA ALA A 58 15.97 7.86 -1.49
C ALA A 58 16.13 7.33 -2.92
N GLU A 59 15.58 6.15 -3.21
CA GLU A 59 15.65 5.56 -4.55
C GLU A 59 14.64 6.25 -5.48
N PRO A 60 15.04 6.59 -6.72
CA PRO A 60 14.12 7.15 -7.69
C PRO A 60 13.08 6.09 -8.11
N LEU A 61 11.81 6.51 -8.18
CA LEU A 61 10.76 5.69 -8.80
C LEU A 61 11.01 5.63 -10.31
N VAL A 62 11.53 4.48 -10.78
CA VAL A 62 11.77 4.25 -12.21
C VAL A 62 10.46 3.84 -12.90
N GLY A 63 10.20 4.38 -14.08
CA GLY A 63 9.07 3.96 -14.92
C GLY A 63 7.73 4.65 -14.62
N VAL A 64 7.70 5.61 -13.68
CA VAL A 64 6.50 6.42 -13.42
C VAL A 64 6.63 7.76 -14.12
N ALA A 65 5.97 7.91 -15.27
CA ALA A 65 5.95 9.17 -16.01
C ALA A 65 5.04 10.20 -15.31
N GLY A 66 5.53 11.42 -15.13
CA GLY A 66 4.70 12.57 -14.74
C GLY A 66 4.58 12.87 -13.25
N SER A 67 5.49 12.39 -12.40
CA SER A 67 5.55 12.78 -10.99
C SER A 67 7.00 12.89 -10.48
N ASP A 68 7.36 14.07 -9.98
CA ASP A 68 8.62 14.32 -9.25
C ASP A 68 8.46 14.09 -7.73
N HIS A 69 7.32 13.54 -7.31
CA HIS A 69 6.94 13.42 -5.90
C HIS A 69 6.72 11.96 -5.55
N ALA A 70 7.84 11.28 -5.26
CA ALA A 70 7.85 9.92 -4.75
C ALA A 70 7.74 9.92 -3.22
N LEU A 71 6.93 9.02 -2.70
CA LEU A 71 6.80 8.73 -1.28
C LEU A 71 7.06 7.24 -1.07
N TRP A 72 8.00 6.90 -0.18
CA TRP A 72 8.26 5.50 0.15
C TRP A 72 7.47 5.11 1.40
N VAL A 73 6.78 3.98 1.32
CA VAL A 73 5.98 3.43 2.42
C VAL A 73 6.55 2.09 2.82
N GLY A 74 6.93 1.97 4.08
CA GLY A 74 7.23 0.68 4.67
C GLY A 74 5.93 -0.03 5.06
N LEU A 75 5.61 -1.09 4.33
CA LEU A 75 4.45 -1.93 4.57
C LEU A 75 4.89 -3.20 5.32
N GLN A 76 4.16 -3.56 6.37
CA GLN A 76 4.43 -4.77 7.14
C GLN A 76 3.18 -5.64 7.22
N ALA A 77 3.31 -6.87 6.73
CA ALA A 77 2.29 -7.89 6.85
C ALA A 77 2.35 -8.56 8.23
N PRO A 78 1.20 -8.91 8.84
CA PRO A 78 1.17 -9.76 10.03
C PRO A 78 1.62 -11.19 9.67
N PRO A 79 2.18 -11.95 10.62
CA PRO A 79 2.58 -13.35 10.38
C PRO A 79 1.44 -14.27 9.94
N THR A 80 0.19 -13.88 10.24
CA THR A 80 -1.04 -14.61 9.92
C THR A 80 -1.69 -14.16 8.61
N ALA A 81 -1.05 -13.28 7.83
CA ALA A 81 -1.60 -12.84 6.55
C ALA A 81 -1.83 -14.04 5.61
N PRO A 82 -2.98 -14.13 4.93
CA PRO A 82 -3.20 -15.16 3.92
C PRO A 82 -2.10 -15.11 2.84
N ILE A 83 -1.59 -16.27 2.43
CA ILE A 83 -0.61 -16.37 1.36
C ILE A 83 -1.29 -16.24 -0.02
N GLY A 84 -0.58 -15.66 -0.98
CA GLY A 84 -1.07 -15.54 -2.36
C GLY A 84 -0.64 -14.26 -3.07
N ARG A 85 -1.15 -14.06 -4.28
CA ARG A 85 -0.96 -12.85 -5.07
C ARG A 85 -2.04 -11.83 -4.73
N TYR A 86 -1.65 -10.75 -4.07
CA TYR A 86 -2.50 -9.62 -3.77
C TYR A 86 -2.41 -8.59 -4.88
N ARG A 87 -3.55 -8.01 -5.25
CA ARG A 87 -3.56 -6.79 -6.05
C ARG A 87 -3.39 -5.61 -5.12
N LEU A 88 -2.50 -4.71 -5.46
CA LEU A 88 -2.21 -3.50 -4.70
C LEU A 88 -2.76 -2.27 -5.43
N SER A 89 -3.43 -1.40 -4.68
CA SER A 89 -3.83 -0.07 -5.10
C SER A 89 -3.61 0.93 -3.96
N VAL A 90 -3.70 2.22 -4.28
CA VAL A 90 -3.62 3.32 -3.34
C VAL A 90 -4.88 4.17 -3.46
N ARG A 91 -5.50 4.44 -2.32
CA ARG A 91 -6.59 5.40 -2.17
C ARG A 91 -6.05 6.66 -1.53
N THR A 92 -6.43 7.80 -2.07
CA THR A 92 -6.10 9.12 -1.53
C THR A 92 -7.37 9.86 -1.19
N ARG A 93 -7.31 10.69 -0.15
CA ARG A 93 -8.35 11.65 0.19
C ARG A 93 -7.67 13.00 0.39
N GLY A 94 -8.13 14.01 -0.33
CA GLY A 94 -7.67 15.39 -0.16
C GLY A 94 -8.82 16.37 -0.29
N PRO A 95 -8.54 17.67 -0.50
CA PRO A 95 -9.56 18.71 -0.62
C PRO A 95 -10.55 18.48 -1.78
N GLY A 96 -10.09 17.84 -2.86
CA GLY A 96 -10.90 17.50 -4.03
C GLY A 96 -11.75 16.23 -3.89
N GLY A 97 -11.69 15.55 -2.73
CA GLY A 97 -12.41 14.31 -2.47
C GLY A 97 -11.52 13.08 -2.44
N GLU A 98 -12.13 11.91 -2.62
CA GLU A 98 -11.44 10.62 -2.67
C GLU A 98 -11.12 10.20 -4.10
N PHE A 99 -9.94 9.63 -4.27
CA PHE A 99 -9.51 8.99 -5.49
C PHE A 99 -8.91 7.61 -5.17
N ALA A 100 -9.12 6.65 -6.07
CA ALA A 100 -8.50 5.33 -5.98
C ALA A 100 -7.74 5.08 -7.28
N ALA A 101 -6.46 4.72 -7.17
CA ALA A 101 -5.69 4.29 -8.33
C ALA A 101 -6.31 3.01 -8.91
N PRO A 102 -6.27 2.82 -10.24
CA PRO A 102 -6.66 1.55 -10.83
C PRO A 102 -5.75 0.43 -10.33
N PHE A 103 -6.29 -0.79 -10.26
CA PHE A 103 -5.49 -1.97 -9.94
C PHE A 103 -4.75 -2.45 -11.19
N GLU A 104 -3.45 -2.17 -11.25
CA GLU A 104 -2.55 -2.65 -12.31
C GLU A 104 -1.84 -3.93 -11.88
N SER A 105 -1.74 -4.91 -12.78
CA SER A 105 -1.12 -6.21 -12.47
C SER A 105 0.38 -6.10 -12.15
N ASP A 106 1.04 -5.05 -12.65
CA ASP A 106 2.47 -4.81 -12.41
C ASP A 106 2.73 -4.40 -10.95
N ASN A 107 1.69 -3.97 -10.23
CA ASN A 107 1.76 -3.62 -8.81
C ASN A 107 1.40 -4.80 -7.89
N ASP A 108 1.01 -5.96 -8.45
CA ASP A 108 0.65 -7.13 -7.65
C ASP A 108 1.84 -7.56 -6.77
N ILE A 109 1.56 -7.87 -5.51
CA ILE A 109 2.55 -8.41 -4.58
C ILE A 109 2.26 -9.88 -4.28
N VAL A 110 3.29 -10.69 -4.13
CA VAL A 110 3.15 -12.10 -3.72
C VAL A 110 3.60 -12.25 -2.28
N VAL A 111 2.66 -12.62 -1.41
CA VAL A 111 2.94 -12.91 0.00
C VAL A 111 3.06 -14.42 0.16
N LEU A 112 4.19 -14.85 0.71
CA LEU A 112 4.51 -16.24 0.98
C LEU A 112 4.57 -16.52 2.48
N PHE A 113 4.57 -17.81 2.83
CA PHE A 113 4.95 -18.22 4.17
C PHE A 113 6.39 -17.80 4.47
N ASN A 114 6.64 -17.29 5.67
CA ASN A 114 7.96 -16.86 6.09
C ASN A 114 8.47 -17.70 7.27
N PRO A 115 9.37 -18.68 7.05
CA PRO A 115 9.91 -19.53 8.13
C PRO A 115 10.93 -18.80 9.03
N TRP A 116 11.29 -17.55 8.74
CA TRP A 116 12.22 -16.73 9.52
C TRP A 116 11.51 -15.63 10.34
N CYS A 117 10.18 -15.67 10.42
CA CYS A 117 9.38 -14.63 11.07
C CYS A 117 9.45 -14.66 12.60
#